data_AF-A0A2P8K6S5-F1
#
_entry.id   AF-A0A2P8K6S5-F1
#
_cell.length_a   1.000
_cell.length_b   1.000
_cell.length_c   1.000
_cell.angle_alpha   90.00
_cell.angle_beta   90.00
_cell.angle_gamma   90.00
#
_symmetry.space_group_name_H-M   'P 1'
#
loop_
_entity.id
_entity.type
_entity.pdbx_description
1 polymer ?
#
loop_
_entity_poly.entity_id
_entity_poly.type
_entity_poly.pdbx_seq_one_letter_code
_entity_poly.pdbx_strand_id
1 'polypeptide(L)' 'MATSNVVFITGATSGFGEAAAQVFADAGWSLVLSGRRYPRLKALQ' A
#
# COMPACT_ATOMS: atom_id res chain seq x y z
N MET A 1 9.27 -17.14 -15.25
CA MET A 1 9.11 -16.23 -14.10
C MET A 1 7.64 -15.86 -14.02
N ALA A 2 6.97 -16.08 -12.90
CA ALA A 2 5.59 -15.62 -12.73
C ALA A 2 5.60 -14.08 -12.60
N THR A 3 4.77 -13.40 -13.38
CA THR A 3 4.61 -11.94 -13.28
C THR A 3 3.91 -11.61 -11.96
N SER A 4 4.61 -10.93 -11.04
CA SER A 4 4.03 -10.45 -9.79
C SER A 4 3.29 -9.13 -10.06
N ASN A 5 2.03 -9.05 -9.65
CA ASN A 5 1.24 -7.83 -9.80
C ASN A 5 1.76 -6.75 -8.84
N VAL A 6 1.81 -5.50 -9.30
CA VAL A 6 2.28 -4.36 -8.52
C VAL A 6 1.22 -3.26 -8.52
N VAL A 7 0.96 -2.66 -7.36
CA VAL A 7 0.07 -1.50 -7.23
C VAL A 7 0.79 -0.33 -6.56
N PHE A 8 0.59 0.88 -7.10
CA PHE A 8 1.06 2.12 -6.47
C PHE A 8 -0.11 2.88 -5.87
N ILE A 9 -0.11 3.04 -4.54
CA ILE A 9 -1.19 3.68 -3.80
C ILE A 9 -0.70 5.01 -3.23
N THR A 10 -1.37 6.10 -3.61
CA THR A 10 -1.17 7.43 -3.04
C THR A 10 -2.15 7.69 -1.91
N GLY A 11 -1.73 8.46 -0.90
CA GLY A 11 -2.56 8.69 0.28
C GLY A 11 -2.78 7.43 1.13
N ALA A 12 -1.82 6.50 1.14
CA ALA A 12 -1.94 5.19 1.77
C ALA A 12 -2.05 5.20 3.31
N THR A 13 -1.95 6.36 3.96
CA THR A 13 -1.81 6.47 5.43
C THR A 13 -3.12 6.72 6.18
N SER A 14 -4.26 6.71 5.49
CA SER A 14 -5.61 6.85 6.10
C SER A 14 -6.74 6.57 5.11
N GLY A 15 -7.89 6.17 5.62
CA GLY A 15 -9.13 6.10 4.84
C GLY A 15 -9.03 5.06 3.72
N PHE A 16 -9.55 5.39 2.53
CA PHE A 16 -9.57 4.44 1.41
C PHE A 16 -8.18 4.00 0.93
N GLY A 17 -7.17 4.86 1.00
CA GLY A 17 -5.81 4.48 0.60
C GLY A 17 -5.23 3.40 1.50
N GLU A 18 -5.46 3.50 2.81
CA GLU A 18 -5.06 2.48 3.80
C GLU A 18 -5.84 1.18 3.61
N ALA A 19 -7.16 1.27 3.45
CA ALA A 19 -8.01 0.11 3.20
C ALA A 19 -7.63 -0.62 1.89
N ALA A 20 -7.33 0.13 0.83
CA ALA A 20 -6.87 -0.43 -0.44
C ALA A 20 -5.50 -1.11 -0.28
N ALA A 21 -4.56 -0.52 0.46
CA ALA A 21 -3.28 -1.15 0.75
C ALA A 21 -3.46 -2.49 1.45
N GLN A 22 -4.37 -2.59 2.43
CA GLN A 22 -4.66 -3.86 3.08
C GLN A 22 -5.22 -4.90 2.10
N VAL A 23 -6.23 -4.53 1.28
CA VAL A 23 -6.85 -5.46 0.32
C VAL A 23 -5.85 -5.99 -0.71
N PHE A 24 -4.98 -5.13 -1.25
CA PHE A 24 -3.98 -5.57 -2.23
C PHE A 24 -2.85 -6.39 -1.60
N ALA A 25 -2.46 -6.09 -0.36
CA ALA A 25 -1.48 -6.89 0.39
C ALA A 25 -2.03 -8.30 0.66
N ASP A 26 -3.29 -8.40 1.11
CA ASP A 26 -3.97 -9.68 1.35
C ASP A 26 -4.14 -10.50 0.06
N ALA A 27 -4.29 -9.82 -1.08
CA ALA A 27 -4.33 -10.45 -2.40
C ALA A 27 -2.95 -10.87 -2.94
N GLY A 28 -1.86 -10.64 -2.19
CA GLY A 28 -0.50 -11.05 -2.55
C GLY A 28 0.18 -10.17 -3.60
N TRP A 29 -0.25 -8.92 -3.76
CA TRP A 29 0.39 -7.97 -4.67
C TRP A 29 1.64 -7.38 -4.02
N SER A 30 2.56 -6.88 -4.85
CA SER A 30 3.63 -5.99 -4.40
C SER A 30 3.12 -4.56 -4.32
N LEU A 31 3.40 -3.85 -3.23
CA LEU A 31 2.87 -2.51 -2.99
C LEU A 31 3.97 -1.46 -3.02
N VAL A 32 3.68 -0.35 -3.70
CA VAL A 32 4.39 0.92 -3.50
C VAL A 32 3.41 1.85 -2.79
N LEU A 33 3.79 2.37 -1.62
CA LEU A 33 2.92 3.23 -0.81
C LEU A 33 3.51 4.63 -0.71
N SER A 34 2.67 5.65 -0.87
CA SER A 34 3.05 7.04 -0.61
C SER A 34 2.04 7.74 0.28
N GLY A 35 2.53 8.65 1.11
CA GLY A 35 1.71 9.46 2.00
C GLY A 35 2.51 10.59 2.65
N ARG A 36 1.82 11.70 2.95
CA ARG A 36 2.45 12.90 3.53
C ARG A 36 2.86 12.72 4.99
N ARG A 37 2.18 11.83 5.72
CA ARG A 37 2.35 11.64 7.17
C ARG A 37 3.39 10.54 7.41
N TYR A 38 4.66 10.90 7.42
CA TYR A 38 5.77 9.93 7.54
C TYR A 38 5.62 8.92 8.69
N PRO A 39 5.25 9.31 9.94
CA PRO A 39 5.09 8.33 11.01
C PRO A 39 4.03 7.26 10.71
N ARG A 40 2.95 7.64 10.02
CA ARG A 40 1.90 6.69 9.61
C ARG A 40 2.35 5.83 8.45
N LEU A 41 3.08 6.40 7.49
CA LEU A 41 3.63 5.63 6.36
C LEU A 41 4.65 4.59 6.85
N LYS A 42 5.49 4.96 7.83
CA LYS A 42 6.46 4.06 8.44
C LYS A 42 5.81 2.91 9.21
N ALA A 43 4.63 3.14 9.79
CA ALA A 43 3.87 2.09 10.48
C ALA A 43 3.27 1.03 9.52
N LEU A 44 3.34 1.23 8.21
CA LEU A 44 2.88 0.29 7.17
C LEU A 44 4.02 -0.59 6.60
N GLN A 45 5.26 -0.43 7.08
CA GLN A 45 6.41 -1.29 6.73
C GLN A 45 6.54 -2.47 7.68
#